data_AF-A0A7V1I2B7-F1
#
_entry.id   AF-A0A7V1I2B7-F1
#
_cell.length_a   1.000
_cell.length_b   1.000
_cell.length_c   1.000
_cell.angle_alpha   90.00
_cell.angle_beta   90.00
_cell.angle_gamma   90.00
#
_symmetry.space_group_name_H-M   'P 1'
#
loop_
_entity.id
_entity.type
_entity.pdbx_description
1 polymer ?
#
loop_
_entity_poly.entity_id
_entity_poly.type
_entity_poly.pdbx_seq_one_letter_code
_entity_poly.pdbx_strand_id
1 'polypeptide(L)'
;MKQVGPIFKKLKKSYEKKPISFVKLDFTGKKTSKKAVSTAVQLGVNNILEINTATATIMLVDAKTKKVVDKLDLRYTEDQMRQRIDAALKQK
;
A
#
# COMPACT_ATOMS: atom_id res chain seq x y z
N MET A 1 -12.78 -16.66 2.16
CA MET A 1 -11.60 -15.96 2.71
C MET A 1 -11.49 -14.57 2.08
N LYS A 2 -11.32 -13.51 2.88
CA LYS A 2 -11.04 -12.16 2.36
C LYS A 2 -9.65 -12.17 1.72
N GLN A 3 -9.51 -11.66 0.50
CA GLN A 3 -8.22 -11.53 -0.19
C GLN A 3 -7.93 -10.05 -0.44
N VAL A 4 -6.72 -9.59 -0.09
CA VAL A 4 -6.31 -8.19 -0.30
C VAL A 4 -6.14 -7.87 -1.79
N GLY A 5 -5.76 -8.83 -2.63
CA GLY A 5 -5.56 -8.60 -4.07
C GLY A 5 -6.79 -8.03 -4.80
N PRO A 6 -7.97 -8.68 -4.73
CA PRO A 6 -9.20 -8.14 -5.31
C PRO A 6 -9.59 -6.77 -4.75
N ILE A 7 -9.48 -6.58 -3.43
CA ILE A 7 -9.77 -5.29 -2.77
C ILE A 7 -8.83 -4.20 -3.31
N PHE A 8 -7.53 -4.48 -3.38
CA PHE A 8 -6.53 -3.56 -3.92
C PHE A 8 -6.85 -3.14 -5.36
N LYS A 9 -7.28 -4.07 -6.22
CA LYS A 9 -7.67 -3.76 -7.61
C LYS A 9 -8.88 -2.81 -7.66
N LYS A 10 -9.89 -3.04 -6.82
CA LYS A 10 -11.07 -2.17 -6.74
C LYS A 10 -10.73 -0.78 -6.18
N LEU A 11 -9.91 -0.74 -5.14
CA LEU A 11 -9.39 0.52 -4.59
C LEU A 11 -8.65 1.29 -5.68
N LYS A 12 -7.64 0.68 -6.32
CA LYS A 12 -6.89 1.32 -7.41
C LYS A 12 -7.81 1.93 -8.47
N LYS A 13 -8.79 1.16 -8.96
CA LYS A 13 -9.77 1.64 -9.96
C LYS A 13 -10.56 2.86 -9.47
N SER A 14 -10.95 2.88 -8.19
CA SER A 14 -11.74 3.97 -7.60
C SER A 14 -10.96 5.26 -7.44
N TYR A 15 -9.64 5.18 -7.44
CA TYR A 15 -8.73 6.30 -7.19
C TYR A 15 -7.86 6.67 -8.41
N GLU A 16 -8.12 6.11 -9.61
CA GLU A 16 -7.31 6.36 -10.81
C GLU A 16 -7.15 7.84 -11.18
N LYS A 17 -8.12 8.69 -10.83
CA LYS A 17 -8.11 10.14 -11.09
C LYS A 17 -7.80 10.98 -9.83
N LYS A 18 -7.30 10.36 -8.77
CA LYS A 18 -6.97 11.02 -7.49
C LYS A 18 -5.45 11.09 -7.34
N PRO A 19 -4.91 12.03 -6.53
CA PRO A 19 -3.46 12.20 -6.32
C PRO A 19 -2.88 11.11 -5.41
N ILE A 20 -3.03 9.84 -5.81
CA ILE A 20 -2.56 8.66 -5.08
C ILE A 20 -1.96 7.66 -6.07
N SER A 21 -0.80 7.12 -5.72
CA SER A 21 -0.11 6.10 -6.52
C SER A 21 -0.24 4.74 -5.85
N PHE A 22 -0.67 3.75 -6.63
CA PHE A 22 -0.79 2.36 -6.17
C PHE A 22 0.42 1.56 -6.66
N VAL A 23 1.26 1.12 -5.72
CA VAL A 23 2.46 0.33 -5.99
C VAL A 23 2.29 -1.07 -5.39
N LYS A 24 2.53 -2.11 -6.19
CA LYS A 24 2.57 -3.50 -5.72
C LYS A 24 4.03 -3.89 -5.49
N LEU A 25 4.36 -4.23 -4.25
CA LEU A 25 5.63 -4.87 -3.90
C LEU A 25 5.39 -6.38 -3.79
N ASP A 26 6.00 -7.14 -4.71
CA ASP A 26 5.77 -8.58 -4.84
C ASP A 26 7.00 -9.36 -4.34
N PHE A 27 6.84 -10.03 -3.20
CA PHE A 27 7.91 -10.79 -2.54
C PHE A 27 7.79 -12.31 -2.73
N THR A 28 6.98 -12.77 -3.68
CA THR A 28 6.69 -14.20 -3.87
C THR A 28 7.85 -15.02 -4.44
N GLY A 29 8.85 -14.39 -5.05
CA GLY A 29 9.98 -15.08 -5.68
C GLY A 29 11.25 -14.25 -5.72
N LYS A 30 12.40 -14.91 -5.86
CA LYS A 30 13.73 -14.25 -5.76
C LYS A 30 13.90 -13.05 -6.70
N LYS A 31 13.43 -13.16 -7.95
CA LYS A 31 13.49 -12.07 -8.94
C LYS A 31 12.54 -10.92 -8.59
N THR A 32 11.29 -11.23 -8.22
CA THR A 32 10.28 -10.23 -7.89
C THR A 32 10.60 -9.51 -6.58
N SER A 33 11.14 -10.22 -5.58
CA SER A 33 11.60 -9.63 -4.32
C SER A 33 12.72 -8.61 -4.55
N LYS A 34 13.73 -8.92 -5.39
CA LYS A 34 14.78 -7.95 -5.74
C LYS A 34 14.21 -6.69 -6.38
N LYS A 35 13.25 -6.85 -7.31
CA LYS A 35 12.56 -5.72 -7.95
C LYS A 35 11.73 -4.92 -6.94
N ALA A 36 11.05 -5.59 -6.02
CA ALA A 36 10.26 -4.95 -4.97
C ALA A 36 11.15 -4.12 -4.03
N VAL A 37 12.29 -4.67 -3.58
CA VAL A 37 13.28 -3.93 -2.79
C VAL A 37 13.78 -2.70 -3.54
N SER A 38 14.22 -2.87 -4.80
CA SER A 38 14.69 -1.76 -5.62
C SER A 38 13.62 -0.67 -5.80
N THR A 39 12.36 -1.06 -6.01
CA THR A 39 11.23 -0.13 -6.12
C THR A 39 11.01 0.63 -4.80
N ALA A 40 11.04 -0.05 -3.66
CA ALA A 40 10.89 0.58 -2.36
C ALA A 40 12.02 1.58 -2.07
N VAL A 41 13.26 1.26 -2.43
CA VAL A 41 14.41 2.15 -2.32
C VAL A 41 14.23 3.39 -3.21
N GLN A 42 13.86 3.21 -4.49
CA GLN A 42 13.62 4.33 -5.41
C GLN A 42 12.52 5.29 -4.93
N LEU A 43 11.51 4.76 -4.25
CA LEU A 43 10.42 5.55 -3.69
C LEU A 43 10.75 6.18 -2.32
N GLY A 44 11.90 5.84 -1.73
CA GLY A 44 12.32 6.29 -0.40
C GLY A 44 11.52 5.66 0.74
N VAL A 45 10.95 4.48 0.53
CA VAL A 45 10.07 3.78 1.48
C VAL A 45 10.67 2.44 1.92
N ASN A 46 11.98 2.26 1.84
CA ASN A 46 12.65 1.01 2.22
C ASN A 46 12.43 0.64 3.70
N ASN A 47 12.18 1.62 4.57
CA ASN A 47 11.80 1.40 5.97
C ASN A 47 10.56 0.48 6.11
N ILE A 48 9.64 0.48 5.14
CA ILE A 48 8.45 -0.37 5.18
C ILE A 48 8.78 -1.86 5.05
N LEU A 49 9.94 -2.19 4.49
CA LEU A 49 10.40 -3.57 4.31
C LEU A 49 10.79 -4.21 5.64
N GLU A 50 11.30 -3.41 6.57
CA GLU A 50 11.70 -3.86 7.91
C GLU A 50 10.49 -3.92 8.85
N ILE A 51 9.52 -3.01 8.66
CA ILE A 51 8.32 -2.91 9.50
C ILE A 51 7.26 -3.95 9.12
N ASN A 52 7.27 -4.46 7.88
CA ASN A 52 6.25 -5.39 7.42
C ASN A 52 6.68 -6.85 7.40
N THR A 53 6.27 -7.60 8.42
CA THR A 53 6.40 -9.07 8.45
C THR A 53 5.17 -9.80 7.91
N ALA A 54 4.09 -9.07 7.57
CA ALA A 54 2.80 -9.64 7.21
C ALA A 54 2.55 -9.64 5.70
N THR A 55 2.04 -10.77 5.19
CA THR A 55 1.49 -10.86 3.84
C THR A 55 0.13 -10.15 3.77
N ALA A 56 -0.36 -9.89 2.54
CA ALA A 56 -1.69 -9.31 2.31
C ALA A 56 -1.94 -8.00 3.10
N THR A 57 -1.00 -7.06 3.01
CA THR A 57 -1.06 -5.75 3.67
C THR A 57 -0.96 -4.65 2.62
N ILE A 58 -1.72 -3.57 2.79
CA ILE A 58 -1.59 -2.30 2.06
C ILE A 58 -1.07 -1.26 3.06
N MET A 59 -0.03 -0.51 2.69
CA MET A 59 0.47 0.60 3.49
C MET A 59 0.12 1.91 2.82
N LEU A 60 -0.42 2.85 3.60
CA LEU A 60 -0.59 4.23 3.17
C LEU A 60 0.67 4.98 3.56
N VAL A 61 1.32 5.59 2.58
CA VAL A 61 2.55 6.35 2.77
C VAL A 61 2.35 7.77 2.31
N ASP A 62 2.75 8.72 3.15
CA ASP A 62 2.77 10.12 2.74
C ASP A 62 3.93 10.35 1.75
N ALA A 63 3.58 10.82 0.55
CA ALA A 63 4.54 10.99 -0.54
C ALA A 63 5.65 12.02 -0.25
N LYS A 64 5.41 13.01 0.63
CA LYS A 64 6.36 14.08 0.96
C LYS A 64 7.34 13.65 2.04
N THR A 65 6.81 13.11 3.15
CA THR A 65 7.58 12.72 4.33
C THR A 65 8.10 11.28 4.27
N LYS A 66 7.58 10.47 3.34
CA LYS A 66 7.85 9.02 3.21
C LYS A 66 7.48 8.21 4.45
N LYS A 67 6.69 8.78 5.36
CA LYS A 67 6.21 8.10 6.58
C LYS A 67 4.97 7.28 6.29
N VAL A 68 4.88 6.11 6.92
CA VAL A 68 3.66 5.30 6.92
C VAL A 68 2.61 6.03 7.76
N VAL A 69 1.48 6.36 7.17
CA VAL A 69 0.35 7.02 7.84
C VAL A 69 -0.72 6.03 8.28
N ASP A 70 -0.84 4.88 7.62
CA ASP A 70 -1.75 3.81 8.02
C ASP A 70 -1.33 2.44 7.45
N LYS A 71 -1.82 1.37 8.07
CA LYS A 71 -1.64 -0.02 7.66
C LYS A 71 -3.02 -0.69 7.54
N LEU A 72 -3.38 -1.08 6.32
CA LEU A 72 -4.64 -1.72 6.00
C LEU A 72 -4.41 -3.21 5.70
N ASP A 73 -5.05 -4.09 6.46
CA ASP A 73 -5.00 -5.54 6.27
C ASP A 73 -6.41 -6.15 6.30
N LEU A 74 -6.49 -7.48 6.31
CA LEU A 74 -7.74 -8.25 6.23
C LEU A 74 -8.74 -7.99 7.37
N ARG A 75 -8.34 -7.30 8.43
CA ARG A 75 -9.25 -6.85 9.51
C ARG A 75 -10.21 -5.76 9.03
N TYR A 76 -9.83 -4.99 8.01
CA TYR A 76 -10.68 -3.96 7.42
C TYR A 76 -11.53 -4.51 6.27
N THR A 77 -12.76 -4.01 6.17
CA THR A 77 -13.60 -4.13 4.98
C THR A 77 -13.14 -3.18 3.88
N GLU A 78 -13.58 -3.41 2.64
CA GLU A 78 -13.29 -2.50 1.52
C GLU A 78 -13.71 -1.05 1.84
N ASP A 79 -14.89 -0.85 2.43
CA ASP A 79 -15.40 0.47 2.78
C ASP A 79 -14.58 1.15 3.87
N GLN A 80 -14.18 0.40 4.90
CA GLN A 80 -13.28 0.92 5.93
C GLN A 80 -11.92 1.32 5.34
N MET A 81 -11.37 0.53 4.41
CA MET A 81 -10.14 0.90 3.71
C MET A 81 -10.30 2.19 2.91
N ARG A 82 -11.43 2.37 2.19
CA ARG A 82 -11.74 3.61 1.46
C ARG A 82 -11.80 4.81 2.40
N GLN A 83 -12.53 4.70 3.51
CA GLN A 83 -12.64 5.76 4.50
C GLN A 83 -11.27 6.21 5.05
N ARG A 84 -10.37 5.25 5.30
CA ARG A 84 -8.99 5.55 5.75
C ARG A 84 -8.17 6.25 4.67
N ILE A 85 -8.27 5.81 3.41
CA ILE A 85 -7.60 6.46 2.28
C ILE A 85 -8.12 7.89 2.11
N ASP A 86 -9.43 8.09 2.15
CA ASP A 86 -10.05 9.41 2.00
C ASP A 86 -9.66 10.36 3.15
N ALA A 87 -9.61 9.84 4.38
CA ALA A 87 -9.12 10.60 5.53
C ALA A 87 -7.65 11.02 5.35
N ALA A 88 -6.79 10.13 4.86
CA ALA A 88 -5.38 10.43 4.60
C ALA A 88 -5.18 11.44 3.45
N LEU A 89 -6.10 11.49 2.48
CA LEU A 89 -6.06 12.47 1.39
C LEU A 89 -6.49 13.88 1.84
N LYS A 90 -7.37 14.00 2.84
CA LYS A 90 -7.84 15.28 3.39
C LYS A 90 -6.85 15.95 4.36
N GLN A 91 -5.94 15.18 4.94
CA GLN A 91 -4.93 15.67 5.89
C GLN A 91 -3.71 16.32 5.20
N LYS A 92 -3.76 16.54 3.88
CA LYS A 92 -2.68 17.10 3.07
C LYS A 92 -2.98 18.49 2.56
#